data_AF-G3UD62-F1
#
_entry.id   AF-G3UD62-F1
#
_cell.length_a   1.000
_cell.length_b   1.000
_cell.length_c   1.000
_cell.angle_alpha   90.00
_cell.angle_beta   90.00
_cell.angle_gamma   90.00
#
_symmetry.space_group_name_H-M   'P 1'
#
loop_
_entity.id
_entity.type
_entity.pdbx_description
1 polymer ?
#
loop_
_entity_poly.entity_id
_entity_poly.type
_entity_poly.pdbx_seq_one_letter_code
_entity_poly.pdbx_strand_id
1 'polypeptide(L)'
;MHAALVGPLLAALLVTTRARPQPPDGGQCRPPGSQRDLNSFLWTIRRDPPAYLFGTIHVPYTRVWDFIPDNSKAAFQASARVYFELDLTDPYTISALASCQLLPHGENLQDVLPRELYWRLKRHLDYVKLMMPSWMTPAQRGKGLYADYLFNAIAGNWERKRPVWVMLMVNSLTETDVRSRGVPVLDLYLAQQAEKMKKSTGAVERVEEQCHPLNGLNFSQV
;
A
#
# COMPACT_ATOMS: atom_id res chain seq x y z
N MET A 1 71.93 -14.67 -45.03
CA MET A 1 71.65 -15.75 -44.05
C MET A 1 70.70 -15.21 -43.01
N HIS A 2 69.79 -16.04 -42.49
CA HIS A 2 68.95 -15.81 -41.30
C HIS A 2 67.97 -14.61 -41.32
N ALA A 3 66.96 -14.69 -40.45
CA ALA A 3 65.78 -13.84 -40.39
C ALA A 3 65.71 -13.04 -39.07
N ALA A 4 64.51 -12.59 -38.68
CA ALA A 4 64.13 -11.98 -37.37
C ALA A 4 64.58 -10.51 -37.19
N LEU A 5 63.91 -9.61 -36.44
CA LEU A 5 62.51 -9.48 -35.92
C LEU A 5 62.02 -8.04 -36.33
N VAL A 6 60.86 -7.42 -36.00
CA VAL A 6 59.61 -7.67 -35.24
C VAL A 6 58.57 -6.67 -35.86
N GLY A 7 57.24 -6.68 -35.71
CA GLY A 7 56.30 -7.40 -34.84
C GLY A 7 55.40 -6.41 -34.07
N PRO A 8 54.26 -5.94 -34.62
CA PRO A 8 53.46 -4.85 -34.06
C PRO A 8 52.56 -5.28 -32.89
N LEU A 9 52.22 -4.34 -31.99
CA LEU A 9 51.34 -4.59 -30.85
C LEU A 9 50.33 -3.45 -30.62
N LEU A 10 49.14 -3.59 -31.21
CA LEU A 10 47.93 -2.96 -30.66
C LEU A 10 47.52 -3.77 -29.42
N ALA A 11 47.50 -3.13 -28.26
CA ALA A 11 46.83 -3.65 -27.08
C ALA A 11 45.43 -3.01 -26.97
N ALA A 12 44.44 -3.61 -27.64
CA ALA A 12 43.05 -3.20 -27.47
C ALA A 12 42.61 -3.50 -26.03
N LEU A 13 42.15 -2.48 -25.31
CA LEU A 13 41.56 -2.63 -23.97
C LEU A 13 40.18 -3.30 -24.07
N LEU A 14 40.20 -4.62 -24.21
CA LEU A 14 39.07 -5.50 -23.99
C LEU A 14 38.65 -5.38 -22.52
N VAL A 15 37.78 -4.42 -22.23
CA VAL A 15 37.01 -4.37 -20.98
C VAL A 15 36.17 -5.64 -20.94
N THR A 16 36.71 -6.67 -20.30
CA THR A 16 35.98 -7.91 -20.05
C THR A 16 34.85 -7.58 -19.08
N THR A 17 33.64 -7.45 -19.63
CA THR A 17 32.40 -7.35 -18.89
C THR A 17 32.18 -8.66 -18.14
N ARG A 18 32.84 -8.79 -16.98
CA ARG A 18 32.57 -9.84 -16.01
C ARG A 18 31.08 -9.76 -15.70
N ALA A 19 30.31 -10.70 -16.23
CA ALA A 19 28.92 -10.88 -15.87
C ALA A 19 28.87 -10.94 -14.34
N ARG A 20 28.00 -10.14 -13.72
CA ARG A 20 27.75 -10.25 -12.28
C ARG A 20 27.38 -11.71 -12.00
N PRO A 21 27.96 -12.36 -10.97
CA PRO A 21 27.46 -13.65 -10.53
C PRO A 21 25.96 -13.54 -10.34
N GLN A 22 25.19 -14.39 -11.03
CA GLN A 22 23.77 -14.50 -10.72
C GLN A 22 23.64 -14.98 -9.27
N PRO A 23 22.69 -14.44 -8.49
CA PRO A 23 22.45 -14.96 -7.15
C PRO A 23 22.16 -16.47 -7.24
N PRO A 24 22.63 -17.28 -6.26
CA PRO A 24 22.51 -18.73 -6.32
C PRO A 24 21.04 -19.15 -6.21
N ASP A 25 20.50 -19.49 -7.38
CA ASP A 25 19.08 -19.73 -7.66
C ASP A 25 18.17 -18.49 -7.48
N GLY A 26 17.05 -18.50 -8.20
CA GLY A 26 15.99 -17.50 -8.09
C GLY A 26 15.18 -17.75 -6.82
N GLY A 27 15.79 -17.48 -5.66
CA GLY A 27 15.36 -17.90 -4.32
C GLY A 27 13.86 -17.72 -4.05
N GLN A 28 13.09 -18.76 -4.36
CA GLN A 28 11.66 -18.80 -4.11
C GLN A 28 11.43 -18.73 -2.60
N CYS A 29 10.74 -17.68 -2.14
CA CYS A 29 10.28 -17.56 -0.76
C CYS A 29 9.32 -18.72 -0.47
N ARG A 30 9.85 -19.84 0.04
CA ARG A 30 9.05 -21.01 0.38
C ARG A 30 8.02 -20.60 1.44
N PRO A 31 6.74 -20.96 1.26
CA PRO A 31 5.75 -20.72 2.30
C PRO A 31 6.17 -21.47 3.59
N PRO A 32 5.98 -20.88 4.77
CA PRO A 32 6.29 -21.52 6.05
C PRO A 32 5.62 -22.88 6.19
N GLY A 33 6.37 -23.89 6.66
CA GLY A 33 5.91 -25.28 6.71
C GLY A 33 4.81 -25.53 7.76
N SER A 34 4.78 -24.74 8.83
CA SER A 34 3.79 -24.81 9.89
C SER A 34 3.60 -23.46 10.59
N GLN A 35 2.52 -23.33 11.37
CA GLN A 35 2.28 -22.19 12.25
C GLN A 35 3.40 -21.94 13.28
N ARG A 36 4.22 -22.95 13.60
CA ARG A 36 5.34 -22.82 14.56
C ARG A 36 6.57 -22.16 13.96
N ASP A 37 6.68 -22.13 12.63
CA ASP A 37 7.81 -21.55 11.90
C ASP A 37 7.59 -20.05 11.61
N LEU A 38 6.41 -19.51 11.97
CA LEU A 38 6.04 -18.12 11.74
C LEU A 38 6.55 -17.20 12.86
N ASN A 39 7.26 -16.13 12.49
CA ASN A 39 7.43 -15.00 13.41
C ASN A 39 6.12 -14.22 13.49
N SER A 40 5.56 -14.12 14.70
CA SER A 40 4.29 -13.43 14.96
C SER A 40 4.36 -11.91 14.93
N PHE A 41 5.56 -11.32 15.06
CA PHE A 41 5.78 -9.87 15.25
C PHE A 41 4.90 -9.24 16.36
N LEU A 42 4.41 -10.07 17.29
CA LEU A 42 3.54 -9.70 18.41
C LEU A 42 4.39 -9.31 19.62
N TRP A 43 4.46 -8.02 19.90
CA TRP A 43 5.17 -7.50 21.07
C TRP A 43 4.26 -7.59 22.30
N THR A 44 4.75 -8.19 23.38
CA THR A 44 4.00 -8.32 24.65
C THR A 44 4.53 -7.33 25.68
N ILE A 45 3.68 -6.38 26.09
CA ILE A 45 3.96 -5.43 27.17
C ILE A 45 3.67 -6.13 28.50
N ARG A 46 4.71 -6.30 29.32
CA ARG A 46 4.63 -6.99 30.61
C ARG A 46 3.88 -6.16 31.64
N ARG A 47 2.63 -6.56 31.90
CA ARG A 47 1.70 -6.01 32.90
C ARG A 47 0.60 -7.04 33.19
N ASP A 48 -0.24 -6.77 34.19
CA ASP A 48 -1.42 -7.58 34.47
C ASP A 48 -2.73 -6.75 34.24
N PRO A 49 -3.73 -7.27 33.53
CA PRO A 49 -3.55 -8.25 32.45
C PRO A 49 -2.54 -7.73 31.40
N PRO A 50 -1.94 -8.62 30.58
CA PRO A 50 -0.98 -8.23 29.55
C PRO A 50 -1.60 -7.31 28.50
N ALA A 51 -0.76 -6.51 27.85
CA ALA A 51 -1.12 -5.76 26.65
C ALA A 51 -0.20 -6.15 25.49
N TYR A 52 -0.67 -5.95 24.26
CA TYR A 52 0.02 -6.37 23.05
C TYR A 52 0.11 -5.21 22.05
N LEU A 53 1.21 -5.17 21.29
CA LEU A 53 1.36 -4.35 20.09
C LEU A 53 1.60 -5.27 18.91
N PHE A 54 0.80 -5.10 17.86
CA PHE A 54 0.82 -5.92 16.65
C PHE A 54 0.74 -5.00 15.44
N GLY A 55 1.76 -5.03 14.58
CA GLY A 55 1.81 -4.19 13.38
C GLY A 55 0.96 -4.75 12.24
N THR A 56 0.11 -3.92 11.66
CA THR A 56 -0.69 -4.24 10.47
C THR A 56 0.03 -3.81 9.18
N ILE A 57 -0.43 -4.37 8.05
CA ILE A 57 -0.07 -3.92 6.70
C ILE A 57 -1.39 -3.65 5.98
N HIS A 58 -1.53 -2.50 5.33
CA HIS A 58 -2.72 -2.13 4.55
C HIS A 58 -2.84 -2.92 3.22
N VAL A 59 -2.94 -4.23 3.33
CA VAL A 59 -3.30 -5.15 2.25
C VAL A 59 -4.60 -5.88 2.61
N PRO A 60 -5.41 -6.31 1.62
CA PRO A 60 -6.63 -7.07 1.86
C PRO A 60 -6.37 -8.26 2.79
N TYR A 61 -7.17 -8.42 3.86
CA TYR A 61 -6.89 -9.40 4.91
C TYR A 61 -6.75 -10.84 4.36
N THR A 62 -7.49 -11.16 3.28
CA THR A 62 -7.43 -12.46 2.58
C THR A 62 -6.09 -12.78 1.93
N ARG A 63 -5.17 -11.81 1.77
CA ARG A 63 -3.80 -12.06 1.28
C ARG A 63 -2.84 -12.47 2.40
N VAL A 64 -3.19 -12.23 3.67
CA VAL A 64 -2.26 -12.35 4.81
C VAL A 64 -2.79 -13.20 5.97
N TRP A 65 -4.10 -13.42 6.08
CA TRP A 65 -4.75 -14.04 7.24
C TRP A 65 -4.19 -15.42 7.64
N ASP A 66 -3.86 -16.26 6.66
CA ASP A 66 -3.33 -17.61 6.90
C ASP A 66 -1.88 -17.58 7.40
N PHE A 67 -1.16 -16.50 7.09
CA PHE A 67 0.20 -16.21 7.56
C PHE A 67 0.24 -15.42 8.88
N ILE A 68 -0.90 -14.91 9.38
CA ILE A 68 -0.97 -14.31 10.72
C ILE A 68 -0.94 -15.43 11.77
N PRO A 69 0.01 -15.46 12.71
CA PRO A 69 0.16 -16.65 13.56
C PRO A 69 -0.92 -16.81 14.63
N ASP A 70 -1.16 -18.06 15.03
CA ASP A 70 -2.23 -18.41 15.98
C ASP A 70 -2.06 -17.77 17.36
N ASN A 71 -0.84 -17.43 17.81
CA ASN A 71 -0.66 -16.68 19.06
C ASN A 71 -1.14 -15.22 18.95
N SER A 72 -0.99 -14.57 17.79
CA SER A 72 -1.57 -13.24 17.54
C SER A 72 -3.10 -13.30 17.46
N LYS A 73 -3.65 -14.33 16.81
CA LYS A 73 -5.09 -14.59 16.77
C LYS A 73 -5.66 -14.83 18.19
N ALA A 74 -4.98 -15.63 19.01
CA ALA A 74 -5.36 -15.89 20.40
C ALA A 74 -5.25 -14.64 21.29
N ALA A 75 -4.19 -13.83 21.15
CA ALA A 75 -4.04 -12.58 21.88
C ALA A 75 -5.16 -11.58 21.54
N PHE A 76 -5.51 -11.45 20.25
CA PHE A 76 -6.67 -10.67 19.82
C PHE A 76 -7.99 -11.21 20.40
N GLN A 77 -8.20 -12.53 20.38
CA GLN A 77 -9.41 -13.16 20.93
C GLN A 77 -9.55 -12.92 22.45
N ALA A 78 -8.47 -13.05 23.22
CA ALA A 78 -8.46 -12.84 24.67
C ALA A 78 -8.56 -11.37 25.09
N SER A 79 -8.11 -10.43 24.26
CA SER A 79 -8.10 -8.99 24.60
C SER A 79 -9.52 -8.41 24.70
N ALA A 80 -9.90 -7.88 25.86
CA ALA A 80 -11.20 -7.24 26.06
C ALA A 80 -11.31 -5.84 25.40
N ARG A 81 -10.17 -5.21 25.10
CA ARG A 81 -10.05 -3.91 24.44
C ARG A 81 -9.04 -4.03 23.29
N VAL A 82 -9.30 -3.34 22.19
CA VAL A 82 -8.41 -3.28 21.02
C VAL A 82 -8.36 -1.84 20.53
N TYR A 83 -7.16 -1.33 20.28
CA TYR A 83 -6.96 0.01 19.73
C TYR A 83 -6.28 -0.09 18.37
N PHE A 84 -6.72 0.75 17.44
CA PHE A 84 -6.20 0.85 16.07
C PHE A 84 -5.54 2.22 15.87
N GLU A 85 -4.82 2.42 14.76
CA GLU A 85 -4.22 3.72 14.41
C GLU A 85 -5.30 4.80 14.42
N LEU A 86 -6.31 4.66 13.56
CA LEU A 86 -7.47 5.54 13.43
C LEU A 86 -8.79 4.79 13.65
N ASP A 87 -9.84 5.51 14.06
CA ASP A 87 -11.20 4.98 14.10
C ASP A 87 -11.81 5.02 12.69
N LEU A 88 -11.62 3.94 11.93
CA LEU A 88 -12.15 3.81 10.57
C LEU A 88 -13.61 3.33 10.52
N THR A 89 -14.33 3.25 11.66
CA THR A 89 -15.78 3.01 11.67
C THR A 89 -16.60 4.25 12.05
N ASP A 90 -15.97 5.27 12.64
CA ASP A 90 -16.49 6.64 12.75
C ASP A 90 -16.55 7.39 11.39
N PRO A 91 -17.75 7.82 10.92
CA PRO A 91 -17.88 8.62 9.71
C PRO A 91 -17.18 9.99 9.77
N TYR A 92 -17.01 10.59 10.95
CA TYR A 92 -16.31 11.87 11.09
C TYR A 92 -14.84 11.72 10.71
N THR A 93 -14.14 10.73 11.28
CA THR A 93 -12.75 10.37 10.93
C THR A 93 -12.59 10.15 9.42
N ILE A 94 -13.47 9.38 8.78
CA ILE A 94 -13.45 9.16 7.33
C ILE A 94 -13.62 10.47 6.54
N SER A 95 -14.54 11.35 6.95
CA SER A 95 -14.78 12.64 6.28
C SER A 95 -13.61 13.63 6.45
N ALA A 96 -12.96 13.64 7.62
CA ALA A 96 -11.80 14.45 7.90
C ALA A 96 -10.57 13.98 7.11
N LEU A 97 -10.34 12.65 7.02
CA LEU A 97 -9.32 12.05 6.17
C LEU A 97 -9.53 12.35 4.68
N ALA A 98 -10.78 12.34 4.20
CA ALA A 98 -11.09 12.71 2.83
C ALA A 98 -10.84 14.21 2.56
N SER A 99 -11.12 15.06 3.55
CA SER A 99 -10.92 16.52 3.47
C SER A 99 -9.44 16.92 3.54
N CYS A 100 -8.64 16.25 4.38
CA CYS A 100 -7.24 16.59 4.56
C CYS A 100 -6.37 16.32 3.31
N GLN A 101 -6.84 15.46 2.40
CA GLN A 101 -6.17 15.15 1.13
C GLN A 101 -6.18 16.32 0.14
N LEU A 102 -7.02 17.33 0.36
CA LEU A 102 -7.33 18.36 -0.61
C LEU A 102 -6.32 19.52 -0.58
N LEU A 103 -6.12 20.10 -1.76
CA LEU A 103 -5.53 21.42 -1.94
C LEU A 103 -6.43 22.49 -1.28
N PRO A 104 -5.87 23.65 -0.87
CA PRO A 104 -6.64 24.80 -0.41
C PRO A 104 -7.81 25.19 -1.33
N HIS A 105 -8.77 25.93 -0.75
CA HIS A 105 -9.95 26.37 -1.50
C HIS A 105 -9.55 27.32 -2.65
N GLY A 106 -9.91 26.95 -3.88
CA GLY A 106 -9.57 27.68 -5.10
C GLY A 106 -8.45 27.03 -5.93
N GLU A 107 -7.52 26.31 -5.30
CA GLU A 107 -6.39 25.67 -5.99
C GLU A 107 -6.75 24.34 -6.68
N ASN A 108 -6.18 24.09 -7.86
CA ASN A 108 -6.27 22.86 -8.63
C ASN A 108 -4.86 22.24 -8.82
N LEU A 109 -4.80 20.91 -8.99
CA LEU A 109 -3.57 20.17 -9.22
C LEU A 109 -2.81 20.62 -10.49
N GLN A 110 -3.50 21.16 -11.50
CA GLN A 110 -2.88 21.75 -12.69
C GLN A 110 -2.03 22.99 -12.37
N ASP A 111 -2.33 23.69 -11.27
CA ASP A 111 -1.68 24.96 -10.88
C ASP A 111 -0.36 24.70 -10.13
N VAL A 112 -0.23 23.50 -9.54
CA VAL A 112 0.93 23.07 -8.72
C VAL A 112 1.82 22.02 -9.39
N LEU A 113 1.33 21.28 -10.40
CA LEU A 113 2.15 20.31 -11.14
C LEU A 113 2.73 20.92 -12.43
N PRO A 114 3.96 20.52 -12.83
CA PRO A 114 4.46 20.80 -14.18
C PRO A 114 3.47 20.32 -15.24
N ARG A 115 3.16 21.17 -16.23
CA ARG A 115 2.12 20.96 -17.25
C ARG A 115 2.19 19.58 -17.91
N GLU A 116 3.37 19.09 -18.25
CA GLU A 116 3.56 17.75 -18.84
C GLU A 116 3.20 16.61 -17.90
N LEU A 117 3.51 16.74 -16.61
CA LEU A 117 3.17 15.75 -15.59
C LEU A 117 1.65 15.69 -15.38
N TYR A 118 0.97 16.83 -15.37
CA TYR A 118 -0.50 16.89 -15.33
C TYR A 118 -1.15 16.14 -16.51
N TRP A 119 -0.69 16.39 -17.74
CA TRP A 119 -1.22 15.70 -18.93
C TRP A 119 -0.83 14.21 -19.03
N ARG A 120 0.29 13.80 -18.42
CA ARG A 120 0.64 12.37 -18.26
C ARG A 120 -0.29 11.69 -17.26
N LEU A 121 -0.50 12.32 -16.10
CA LEU A 121 -1.40 11.86 -15.04
C LEU A 121 -2.84 11.72 -15.56
N LYS A 122 -3.42 12.77 -16.17
CA LYS A 122 -4.77 12.73 -16.72
C LYS A 122 -4.93 11.56 -17.69
N ARG A 123 -4.01 11.42 -18.65
CA ARG A 123 -4.04 10.34 -19.66
C ARG A 123 -3.96 8.94 -19.04
N HIS A 124 -3.19 8.78 -17.95
CA HIS A 124 -3.15 7.53 -17.21
C HIS A 124 -4.47 7.24 -16.48
N LEU A 125 -5.11 8.25 -15.89
CA LEU A 125 -6.42 8.11 -15.24
C LEU A 125 -7.53 7.84 -16.26
N ASP A 126 -7.49 8.47 -17.44
CA ASP A 126 -8.39 8.17 -18.57
C ASP A 126 -8.25 6.69 -19.00
N TYR A 127 -7.02 6.17 -19.08
CA TYR A 127 -6.74 4.75 -19.35
C TYR A 127 -7.24 3.83 -18.23
N VAL A 128 -6.96 4.13 -16.96
CA VAL A 128 -7.45 3.36 -15.81
C VAL A 128 -8.97 3.30 -15.79
N LYS A 129 -9.64 4.41 -16.13
CA LYS A 129 -11.11 4.45 -16.24
C LYS A 129 -11.62 3.51 -17.34
N LEU A 130 -10.96 3.50 -18.50
CA LEU A 130 -11.29 2.60 -19.62
C LEU A 130 -11.05 1.11 -19.27
N MET A 131 -10.04 0.81 -18.45
CA MET A 131 -9.71 -0.56 -18.03
C MET A 131 -10.54 -1.07 -16.85
N MET A 132 -11.10 -0.18 -16.02
CA MET A 132 -11.89 -0.53 -14.84
C MET A 132 -12.96 -1.62 -15.10
N PRO A 133 -13.73 -1.62 -16.21
CA PRO A 133 -14.71 -2.67 -16.50
C PRO A 133 -14.12 -4.06 -16.73
N SER A 134 -12.87 -4.22 -17.17
CA SER A 134 -12.23 -5.52 -17.38
C SER A 134 -11.53 -6.04 -16.12
N TRP A 135 -10.97 -5.14 -15.31
CA TRP A 135 -10.33 -5.45 -14.03
C TRP A 135 -11.33 -5.86 -12.93
N MET A 136 -12.59 -5.41 -12.99
CA MET A 136 -13.59 -5.78 -11.99
C MET A 136 -13.98 -7.27 -12.03
N THR A 137 -14.14 -7.86 -10.84
CA THR A 137 -14.60 -9.24 -10.65
C THR A 137 -16.13 -9.37 -10.78
N PRO A 138 -16.68 -10.54 -11.14
CA PRO A 138 -18.12 -10.78 -11.11
C PRO A 138 -18.74 -10.53 -9.73
N ALA A 139 -18.03 -10.87 -8.65
CA ALA A 139 -18.48 -10.68 -7.27
C ALA A 139 -18.62 -9.19 -6.89
N GLN A 140 -17.79 -8.29 -7.43
CA GLN A 140 -17.95 -6.84 -7.23
C GLN A 140 -19.20 -6.33 -7.96
N ARG A 141 -19.40 -6.73 -9.22
CA ARG A 141 -20.62 -6.36 -9.99
C ARG A 141 -21.89 -6.88 -9.32
N GLY A 142 -21.87 -8.11 -8.80
CA GLY A 142 -22.98 -8.70 -8.04
C GLY A 142 -23.30 -8.01 -6.71
N LYS A 143 -22.39 -7.18 -6.18
CA LYS A 143 -22.63 -6.28 -5.03
C LYS A 143 -23.12 -4.89 -5.44
N GLY A 144 -23.50 -4.67 -6.69
CA GLY A 144 -23.94 -3.37 -7.20
C GLY A 144 -22.81 -2.36 -7.49
N LEU A 145 -21.54 -2.80 -7.51
CA LEU A 145 -20.43 -1.93 -7.89
C LEU A 145 -20.35 -1.83 -9.42
N TYR A 146 -20.45 -0.61 -9.95
CA TYR A 146 -20.26 -0.28 -11.36
C TYR A 146 -18.87 0.35 -11.58
N ALA A 147 -18.35 0.32 -12.82
CA ALA A 147 -17.00 0.77 -13.14
C ALA A 147 -16.79 2.27 -12.86
N ASP A 148 -17.70 3.14 -13.33
CA ASP A 148 -17.66 4.58 -13.00
C ASP A 148 -17.77 4.85 -11.50
N TYR A 149 -18.61 4.11 -10.78
CA TYR A 149 -18.75 4.24 -9.33
C TYR A 149 -17.44 3.87 -8.62
N LEU A 150 -16.82 2.74 -8.97
CA LEU A 150 -15.57 2.30 -8.39
C LEU A 150 -14.40 3.23 -8.74
N PHE A 151 -14.35 3.74 -9.97
CA PHE A 151 -13.38 4.75 -10.38
C PHE A 151 -13.54 6.04 -9.55
N ASN A 152 -14.77 6.57 -9.44
CA ASN A 152 -15.06 7.78 -8.67
C ASN A 152 -14.80 7.59 -7.16
N ALA A 153 -15.01 6.39 -6.62
CA ALA A 153 -14.71 6.08 -5.22
C ALA A 153 -13.21 6.06 -4.87
N ILE A 154 -12.33 5.85 -5.86
CA ILE A 154 -10.86 5.82 -5.66
C ILE A 154 -10.22 7.14 -6.12
N ALA A 155 -10.57 7.59 -7.32
CA ALA A 155 -9.93 8.68 -8.06
C ALA A 155 -10.88 9.84 -8.39
N GLY A 156 -12.09 9.88 -7.82
CA GLY A 156 -12.97 11.04 -7.90
C GLY A 156 -12.30 12.28 -7.31
N ASN A 157 -12.52 13.45 -7.92
CA ASN A 157 -11.99 14.74 -7.49
C ASN A 157 -10.44 14.80 -7.38
N TRP A 158 -9.71 13.96 -8.14
CA TRP A 158 -8.24 13.91 -8.12
C TRP A 158 -7.58 15.27 -8.43
N GLU A 159 -8.19 16.08 -9.28
CA GLU A 159 -7.75 17.45 -9.65
C GLU A 159 -7.76 18.43 -8.45
N ARG A 160 -8.36 18.06 -7.32
CA ARG A 160 -8.35 18.83 -6.06
C ARG A 160 -7.49 18.19 -4.96
N LYS A 161 -6.87 17.03 -5.17
CA LYS A 161 -5.99 16.39 -4.18
C LYS A 161 -4.57 16.97 -4.27
N ARG A 162 -3.82 16.98 -3.15
CA ARG A 162 -2.40 17.39 -3.14
C ARG A 162 -1.51 16.34 -3.83
N PRO A 163 -0.35 16.70 -4.40
CA PRO A 163 0.51 15.80 -5.16
C PRO A 163 0.83 14.45 -4.48
N VAL A 164 1.15 14.44 -3.18
CA VAL A 164 1.43 13.19 -2.44
C VAL A 164 0.24 12.22 -2.42
N TRP A 165 -0.98 12.72 -2.21
CA TRP A 165 -2.19 11.89 -2.19
C TRP A 165 -2.57 11.39 -3.58
N VAL A 166 -2.23 12.15 -4.62
CA VAL A 166 -2.35 11.72 -6.03
C VAL A 166 -1.36 10.61 -6.35
N MET A 167 -0.10 10.72 -5.88
CA MET A 167 0.91 9.65 -6.03
C MET A 167 0.46 8.35 -5.34
N LEU A 168 0.04 8.44 -4.07
CA LEU A 168 -0.46 7.28 -3.30
C LEU A 168 -1.72 6.66 -3.95
N MET A 169 -2.63 7.50 -4.44
CA MET A 169 -3.81 7.08 -5.19
C MET A 169 -3.42 6.31 -6.45
N VAL A 170 -2.54 6.84 -7.30
CA VAL A 170 -2.07 6.19 -8.54
C VAL A 170 -1.37 4.86 -8.26
N ASN A 171 -0.56 4.78 -7.19
CA ASN A 171 0.07 3.53 -6.76
C ASN A 171 -0.96 2.44 -6.35
N SER A 172 -2.23 2.80 -6.13
CA SER A 172 -3.32 1.88 -5.77
C SER A 172 -4.34 1.62 -6.91
N LEU A 173 -4.00 1.99 -8.15
CA LEU A 173 -4.82 1.85 -9.35
C LEU A 173 -4.34 0.72 -10.29
N THR A 174 -3.72 -0.33 -9.75
CA THR A 174 -3.40 -1.55 -10.53
C THR A 174 -4.63 -2.46 -10.68
N GLU A 175 -4.60 -3.35 -11.68
CA GLU A 175 -5.59 -4.44 -11.81
C GLU A 175 -5.71 -5.27 -10.53
N THR A 176 -4.56 -5.61 -9.92
CA THR A 176 -4.47 -6.41 -8.69
C THR A 176 -5.14 -5.72 -7.51
N ASP A 177 -5.07 -4.40 -7.42
CA ASP A 177 -5.73 -3.64 -6.36
C ASP A 177 -7.22 -3.49 -6.64
N VAL A 178 -7.59 -3.11 -7.87
CA VAL A 178 -8.98 -3.00 -8.33
C VAL A 178 -9.75 -4.31 -8.12
N ARG A 179 -9.17 -5.46 -8.46
CA ARG A 179 -9.75 -6.80 -8.20
C ARG A 179 -10.03 -7.07 -6.72
N SER A 180 -9.34 -6.39 -5.80
CA SER A 180 -9.47 -6.56 -4.35
C SER A 180 -10.35 -5.52 -3.64
N ARG A 181 -10.76 -4.45 -4.32
CA ARG A 181 -11.61 -3.40 -3.72
C ARG A 181 -12.94 -4.00 -3.23
N GLY A 182 -13.34 -3.65 -2.00
CA GLY A 182 -14.50 -4.27 -1.32
C GLY A 182 -14.16 -5.53 -0.50
N VAL A 183 -12.86 -5.87 -0.40
CA VAL A 183 -12.30 -6.67 0.71
C VAL A 183 -11.62 -5.69 1.67
N PRO A 184 -11.86 -5.75 2.99
CA PRO A 184 -11.19 -4.87 3.94
C PRO A 184 -9.69 -5.18 4.05
N VAL A 185 -8.90 -4.16 4.34
CA VAL A 185 -7.50 -4.30 4.79
C VAL A 185 -7.44 -4.94 6.19
N LEU A 186 -6.29 -5.48 6.59
CA LEU A 186 -6.16 -6.28 7.82
C LEU A 186 -6.59 -5.53 9.09
N ASP A 187 -6.21 -4.26 9.21
CA ASP A 187 -6.60 -3.33 10.27
C ASP A 187 -8.13 -3.17 10.38
N LEU A 188 -8.79 -2.68 9.32
CA LEU A 188 -10.25 -2.56 9.24
C LEU A 188 -10.97 -3.90 9.44
N TYR A 189 -10.41 -5.01 8.97
CA TYR A 189 -10.98 -6.35 9.22
C TYR A 189 -10.96 -6.68 10.72
N LEU A 190 -9.85 -6.45 11.41
CA LEU A 190 -9.72 -6.67 12.84
C LEU A 190 -10.65 -5.74 13.65
N ALA A 191 -10.82 -4.48 13.25
CA ALA A 191 -11.80 -3.57 13.84
C ALA A 191 -13.24 -4.13 13.72
N GLN A 192 -13.64 -4.55 12.52
CA GLN A 192 -14.94 -5.18 12.29
C GLN A 192 -15.13 -6.51 13.03
N GLN A 193 -14.07 -7.25 13.34
CA GLN A 193 -14.18 -8.42 14.24
C GLN A 193 -14.30 -8.00 15.70
N ALA A 194 -13.60 -6.95 16.13
CA ALA A 194 -13.68 -6.45 17.51
C ALA A 194 -15.09 -5.96 17.87
N GLU A 195 -15.74 -5.23 16.95
CA GLU A 195 -17.15 -4.82 17.06
C GLU A 195 -18.10 -6.02 17.16
N LYS A 196 -17.97 -7.02 16.27
CA LYS A 196 -18.79 -8.25 16.29
C LYS A 196 -18.61 -9.05 17.58
N MET A 197 -17.39 -9.06 18.13
CA MET A 197 -17.06 -9.66 19.42
C MET A 197 -17.43 -8.79 20.63
N LYS A 198 -18.00 -7.59 20.42
CA LYS A 198 -18.36 -6.61 21.46
C LYS A 198 -17.21 -6.19 22.38
N LYS A 199 -15.99 -6.17 21.83
CA LYS A 199 -14.80 -5.62 22.50
C LYS A 199 -14.89 -4.10 22.55
N SER A 200 -14.23 -3.45 23.52
CA SER A 200 -14.07 -1.99 23.47
C SER A 200 -13.05 -1.63 22.40
N THR A 201 -13.44 -0.80 21.43
CA THR A 201 -12.57 -0.26 20.37
C THR A 201 -12.10 1.16 20.69
N GLY A 202 -11.14 1.67 19.91
CA GLY A 202 -10.71 3.06 19.92
C GLY A 202 -9.51 3.31 19.00
N ALA A 203 -9.16 4.59 18.80
CA ALA A 203 -7.97 5.02 18.08
C ALA A 203 -6.79 5.32 19.02
N VAL A 204 -5.55 5.32 18.50
CA VAL A 204 -4.37 5.87 19.18
C VAL A 204 -3.89 7.20 18.57
N GLU A 205 -4.21 7.46 17.31
CA GLU A 205 -3.86 8.67 16.56
C GLU A 205 -5.11 9.49 16.20
N ARG A 206 -4.87 10.74 15.80
CA ARG A 206 -5.85 11.64 15.19
C ARG A 206 -5.57 11.81 13.70
N VAL A 207 -6.59 12.26 12.98
CA VAL A 207 -6.50 12.56 11.53
C VAL A 207 -5.39 13.58 11.24
N GLU A 208 -5.18 14.56 12.12
CA GLU A 208 -4.12 15.55 11.99
C GLU A 208 -2.72 14.91 11.99
N GLU A 209 -2.50 13.86 12.80
CA GLU A 209 -1.20 13.21 12.97
C GLU A 209 -0.80 12.39 11.73
N GLN A 210 -1.78 11.84 11.01
CA GLN A 210 -1.59 11.17 9.72
C GLN A 210 -1.51 12.16 8.55
N CYS A 211 -2.30 13.23 8.57
CA CYS A 211 -2.37 14.17 7.46
C CYS A 211 -1.24 15.22 7.44
N HIS A 212 -0.76 15.69 8.60
CA HIS A 212 0.29 16.73 8.64
C HIS A 212 1.64 16.28 8.05
N PRO A 213 2.18 15.07 8.34
CA PRO A 213 3.45 14.62 7.77
C PRO A 213 3.43 14.58 6.24
N LEU A 214 2.32 14.09 5.65
CA LEU A 214 2.14 14.02 4.20
C LEU A 214 1.90 15.40 3.58
N ASN A 215 1.05 16.23 4.20
CA ASN A 215 0.73 17.57 3.71
C ASN A 215 1.87 18.59 3.87
N GLY A 216 2.88 18.28 4.68
CA GLY A 216 4.11 19.08 4.84
C GLY A 216 5.23 18.75 3.83
N LEU A 217 5.07 17.70 3.01
CA LEU A 217 6.05 17.36 1.99
C LEU A 217 6.07 18.37 0.83
N ASN A 218 7.26 18.67 0.33
CA ASN A 218 7.48 19.55 -0.82
C ASN A 218 8.06 18.79 -2.05
N PHE A 219 8.17 19.47 -3.20
CA PHE A 219 8.62 18.89 -4.49
C PHE A 219 10.05 18.32 -4.53
N SER A 220 10.87 18.49 -3.48
CA SER A 220 12.16 17.79 -3.33
C SER A 220 12.05 16.45 -2.58
N GLN A 221 10.85 16.09 -2.13
CA GLN A 221 10.56 14.93 -1.28
C GLN A 221 9.49 13.99 -1.88
N VAL A 222 8.92 14.33 -3.04
CA VAL A 222 7.80 13.65 -3.73
C VAL A 222 8.04 13.64 -5.25
#